data_AF-A0A7J4IUQ9-F1
#
_entry.id   AF-A0A7J4IUQ9-F1
#
_cell.length_a   1.000
_cell.length_b   1.000
_cell.length_c   1.000
_cell.angle_alpha   90.00
_cell.angle_beta   90.00
_cell.angle_gamma   90.00
#
_symmetry.space_group_name_H-M   'P 1'
#
loop_
_entity.id
_entity.type
_entity.pdbx_description
1 polymer ?
#
loop_
_entity_poly.entity_id
_entity_poly.type
_entity_poly.pdbx_seq_one_letter_code
_entity_poly.pdbx_strand_id
1 'polypeptide(L)'
;MLDFILSKLNLLILVTAIFAIVAFFTFSLTDIAKVKEASELASRVREMAFSLATSDNYCIGDSYPMPGELAIAGSSFYYVAQVTKQELETQNGPVNVLIFSIYPREEMKKWSDDSSYQPKAIAADSLRTTSELHLYSPDYHGDSYDSSTTDLVEAEKIILDPQAVMPSDAVEALKEIVNGKSHVYIFGCNSKLCESYKSAVGESVHPKTPNDDGGFEC
;
A
#
# COMPACT_ATOMS: atom_id res chain seq x y z
N MET A 1 -3.38 -10.84 63.55
CA MET A 1 -3.26 -9.67 62.65
C MET A 1 -2.37 -9.95 61.44
N LEU A 2 -1.23 -10.64 61.61
CA LEU A 2 -0.36 -11.08 60.51
C LEU A 2 -1.09 -11.94 59.47
N ASP A 3 -1.98 -12.86 59.89
CA ASP A 3 -2.75 -13.70 58.95
C ASP A 3 -3.71 -12.90 58.06
N PHE A 4 -4.23 -11.77 58.55
CA PHE A 4 -5.07 -10.87 57.77
C PHE A 4 -4.26 -10.08 56.74
N ILE A 5 -3.03 -9.70 57.09
CA ILE A 5 -2.09 -9.03 56.18
C ILE A 5 -1.62 -10.01 55.10
N LEU A 6 -1.26 -11.25 55.47
CA LEU A 6 -0.90 -12.33 54.54
C LEU A 6 -2.03 -12.70 53.59
N SER A 7 -3.28 -12.79 54.08
CA SER A 7 -4.45 -13.06 53.25
C SER A 7 -4.70 -11.95 52.22
N LYS A 8 -4.59 -10.68 52.62
CA LYS A 8 -4.76 -9.54 51.72
C LYS A 8 -3.63 -9.40 50.70
N LEU A 9 -2.39 -9.73 51.09
CA LEU A 9 -1.24 -9.72 50.20
C LEU A 9 -1.37 -10.81 49.12
N ASN A 10 -1.79 -12.02 49.50
CA ASN A 10 -2.07 -13.09 48.53
C ASN A 10 -3.21 -12.74 47.57
N LEU A 11 -4.28 -12.10 48.06
CA LEU A 11 -5.38 -11.65 47.20
C LEU A 11 -4.94 -10.54 46.25
N LEU A 12 -4.10 -9.60 46.72
CA LEU A 12 -3.56 -8.54 45.86
C LEU A 12 -2.68 -9.12 44.75
N ILE A 13 -1.79 -10.07 45.08
CA ILE A 13 -0.94 -10.76 44.08
C ILE A 13 -1.81 -11.50 43.05
N LEU A 14 -2.87 -12.17 43.49
CA LEU A 14 -3.77 -12.87 42.57
C LEU A 14 -4.47 -11.90 41.61
N VAL A 15 -4.99 -10.79 42.11
CA VAL A 15 -5.68 -9.78 41.28
C VAL A 15 -4.71 -9.12 40.31
N THR A 16 -3.50 -8.75 40.74
CA THR A 16 -2.50 -8.16 39.84
C THR A 16 -2.02 -9.15 38.78
N ALA A 17 -1.87 -10.43 39.14
CA ALA A 17 -1.52 -11.48 38.18
C ALA A 17 -2.63 -11.67 37.12
N ILE A 18 -3.89 -11.75 37.53
CA ILE A 18 -5.03 -11.87 36.60
C ILE A 18 -5.10 -10.64 35.70
N PHE A 19 -4.96 -9.43 36.26
CA PHE A 19 -4.96 -8.20 35.48
C PHE A 19 -3.82 -8.18 34.44
N ALA A 20 -2.60 -8.55 34.84
CA ALA A 20 -1.45 -8.59 33.93
C ALA A 20 -1.67 -9.58 32.78
N ILE A 21 -2.25 -10.75 33.06
CA ILE A 21 -2.60 -11.75 32.04
C ILE A 21 -3.63 -11.20 31.07
N VAL A 22 -4.71 -10.60 31.57
CA VAL A 22 -5.77 -10.02 30.73
C VAL A 22 -5.23 -8.88 29.86
N ALA A 23 -4.41 -7.99 30.44
CA ALA A 23 -3.77 -6.90 29.71
C ALA A 23 -2.86 -7.44 28.60
N PHE A 24 -2.02 -8.43 28.90
CA PHE A 24 -1.14 -9.07 27.92
C PHE A 24 -1.92 -9.67 26.74
N PHE A 25 -3.01 -10.39 27.01
CA PHE A 25 -3.85 -10.95 25.95
C PHE A 25 -4.55 -9.87 25.14
N THR A 26 -5.03 -8.81 25.78
CA THR A 26 -5.71 -7.70 25.09
C THR A 26 -4.77 -6.98 24.12
N PHE A 27 -3.54 -6.69 24.54
CA PHE A 27 -2.53 -6.10 23.66
C PHE A 27 -2.14 -7.05 22.53
N SER A 28 -1.88 -8.33 22.85
CA SER A 28 -1.52 -9.33 21.83
C SER A 28 -2.60 -9.53 20.77
N LEU A 29 -3.88 -9.58 21.17
CA LEU A 29 -5.00 -9.70 20.23
C LEU A 29 -5.12 -8.48 19.32
N THR A 30 -4.88 -7.29 19.86
CA THR A 30 -4.92 -6.05 19.09
C THR A 30 -3.85 -6.04 17.99
N ASP A 31 -2.64 -6.51 18.31
CA ASP A 31 -1.55 -6.58 17.33
C ASP A 31 -1.78 -7.65 16.25
N ILE A 32 -2.35 -8.81 16.61
CA ILE A 32 -2.76 -9.83 15.65
C ILE A 32 -3.84 -9.28 14.71
N ALA A 33 -4.83 -8.55 15.25
CA ALA A 33 -5.88 -7.94 14.45
C ALA A 33 -5.33 -6.89 13.48
N LYS A 34 -4.36 -6.06 13.90
CA LYS A 34 -3.65 -5.12 13.01
C LYS A 34 -3.01 -5.82 11.82
N VAL A 35 -2.23 -6.87 12.08
CA VAL A 35 -1.54 -7.62 11.01
C VAL A 35 -2.55 -8.26 10.07
N LYS A 36 -3.65 -8.81 10.59
CA LYS A 36 -4.69 -9.44 9.77
C LYS A 36 -5.39 -8.42 8.85
N GLU A 37 -5.86 -7.30 9.39
CA GLU A 37 -6.53 -6.26 8.59
C GLU A 37 -5.59 -5.66 7.54
N ALA A 38 -4.32 -5.43 7.88
CA ALA A 38 -3.32 -4.96 6.93
C ALA A 38 -3.03 -5.98 5.83
N SER A 39 -2.98 -7.27 6.17
CA SER A 39 -2.83 -8.36 5.20
C SER A 39 -4.03 -8.49 4.28
N GLU A 40 -5.24 -8.29 4.81
CA GLU A 40 -6.47 -8.31 4.01
C GLU A 40 -6.50 -7.13 3.04
N LEU A 41 -6.11 -5.93 3.50
CA LEU A 41 -5.96 -4.77 2.63
C LEU A 41 -4.96 -5.04 1.50
N ALA A 42 -3.75 -5.53 1.81
CA ALA A 42 -2.74 -5.86 0.81
C ALA A 42 -3.26 -6.89 -0.22
N SER A 43 -4.01 -7.89 0.25
CA SER A 43 -4.57 -8.91 -0.62
C SER A 43 -5.67 -8.38 -1.53
N ARG A 44 -6.55 -7.48 -1.05
CA ARG A 44 -7.58 -6.84 -1.89
C ARG A 44 -6.96 -6.00 -3.00
N VAL A 45 -5.92 -5.23 -2.69
CA VAL A 45 -5.20 -4.46 -3.71
C VAL A 45 -4.50 -5.38 -4.72
N ARG A 46 -3.89 -6.48 -4.24
CA ARG A 46 -3.32 -7.51 -5.11
C ARG A 46 -4.37 -8.13 -6.02
N GLU A 47 -5.57 -8.43 -5.51
CA GLU A 47 -6.65 -9.03 -6.29
C GLU A 47 -7.12 -8.11 -7.41
N MET A 48 -7.26 -6.81 -7.16
CA MET A 48 -7.54 -5.81 -8.21
C MET A 48 -6.46 -5.81 -9.29
N ALA A 49 -5.18 -5.75 -8.89
CA ALA A 49 -4.09 -5.77 -9.86
C ALA A 49 -4.01 -7.10 -10.63
N PHE A 50 -4.34 -8.21 -9.97
CA PHE A 50 -4.38 -9.54 -10.58
C PHE A 50 -5.51 -9.66 -11.61
N SER A 51 -6.72 -9.20 -11.28
CA SER A 51 -7.85 -9.23 -12.21
C SER A 51 -7.58 -8.39 -13.46
N LEU A 52 -6.92 -7.25 -13.29
CA LEU A 52 -6.48 -6.43 -14.42
C LEU A 52 -5.41 -7.14 -15.26
N ALA A 53 -4.32 -7.58 -14.63
CA ALA A 53 -3.19 -8.22 -15.33
C ALA A 53 -3.63 -9.46 -16.13
N THR A 54 -4.56 -10.25 -15.60
CA THR A 54 -5.06 -11.48 -16.22
C THR A 54 -6.25 -11.30 -17.16
N SER A 55 -6.85 -10.12 -17.24
CA SER A 55 -7.99 -9.87 -18.13
C SER A 55 -7.62 -10.02 -19.61
N ASP A 56 -8.53 -10.47 -20.46
CA ASP A 56 -8.29 -10.58 -21.91
C ASP A 56 -8.54 -9.25 -22.68
N ASN A 57 -8.91 -8.18 -21.96
CA ASN A 57 -9.24 -6.89 -22.58
C ASN A 57 -7.97 -6.15 -23.03
N TYR A 58 -8.09 -5.46 -24.17
CA TYR A 58 -7.00 -4.69 -24.78
C TYR A 58 -6.61 -3.47 -23.95
N CYS A 59 -7.61 -2.75 -23.44
CA CYS A 59 -7.37 -1.73 -22.44
C CYS A 59 -8.46 -1.75 -21.37
N ILE A 60 -8.03 -1.74 -20.09
CA ILE A 60 -8.92 -1.71 -18.95
C ILE A 60 -8.21 -1.06 -17.76
N GLY A 61 -8.90 -0.17 -17.08
CA GLY A 61 -8.47 0.42 -15.82
C GLY A 61 -9.37 -0.01 -14.68
N ASP A 62 -8.80 -0.13 -13.49
CA ASP A 62 -9.54 -0.24 -12.25
C ASP A 62 -8.84 0.58 -11.17
N SER A 63 -9.62 1.02 -10.18
CA SER A 63 -9.11 1.83 -9.07
C SER A 63 -9.59 1.26 -7.75
N TYR A 64 -8.70 1.24 -6.77
CA TYR A 64 -9.02 0.82 -5.41
C TYR A 64 -8.83 1.99 -4.46
N PRO A 65 -9.92 2.57 -3.91
CA PRO A 65 -9.82 3.57 -2.86
C PRO A 65 -9.36 2.91 -1.56
N MET A 66 -8.29 3.43 -1.01
CA MET A 66 -7.73 2.98 0.25
C MET A 66 -8.36 3.72 1.43
N PRO A 67 -8.72 3.00 2.50
CA PRO A 67 -9.30 3.64 3.67
C PRO A 67 -8.31 4.59 4.36
N GLY A 68 -8.83 5.70 4.89
CA GLY A 68 -8.04 6.67 5.65
C GLY A 68 -7.46 6.12 6.96
N GLU A 69 -7.97 5.00 7.47
CA GLU A 69 -7.48 4.32 8.67
C GLU A 69 -8.03 2.89 8.70
N LEU A 70 -7.35 1.99 9.42
CA LEU A 70 -7.88 0.67 9.75
C LEU A 70 -8.47 0.70 11.16
N ALA A 71 -9.78 0.49 11.26
CA ALA A 71 -10.48 0.47 12.55
C ALA A 71 -10.31 -0.90 13.23
N ILE A 72 -9.47 -0.96 14.27
CA ILE A 72 -9.10 -2.20 14.96
C ILE A 72 -9.44 -2.09 16.44
N ALA A 73 -10.35 -2.94 16.90
CA ALA A 73 -10.79 -3.01 18.31
C ALA A 73 -11.20 -1.64 18.91
N GLY A 74 -11.79 -0.76 18.10
CA GLY A 74 -12.21 0.59 18.51
C GLY A 74 -11.09 1.64 18.51
N SER A 75 -9.91 1.30 18.00
CA SER A 75 -8.79 2.23 17.77
C SER A 75 -8.51 2.42 16.28
N SER A 76 -8.05 3.60 15.90
CA SER A 76 -7.61 3.90 14.54
C SER A 76 -6.14 3.54 14.35
N PHE A 77 -5.85 2.77 13.30
CA PHE A 77 -4.48 2.48 12.87
C PHE A 77 -4.18 3.19 11.55
N TYR A 78 -3.18 4.08 11.60
CA TYR A 78 -2.69 4.82 10.44
C TYR A 78 -1.54 4.08 9.78
N TYR A 79 -1.56 4.05 8.45
CA TYR A 79 -0.68 3.20 7.67
C TYR A 79 -0.27 3.90 6.38
N VAL A 80 0.81 3.39 5.80
CA VAL A 80 1.29 3.76 4.47
C VAL A 80 1.40 2.47 3.67
N ALA A 81 0.80 2.46 2.47
CA ALA A 81 0.96 1.37 1.54
C ALA A 81 2.11 1.67 0.58
N GLN A 82 2.90 0.66 0.24
CA GLN A 82 3.96 0.74 -0.74
C GLN A 82 3.76 -0.34 -1.80
N VAL A 83 3.90 0.05 -3.06
CA VAL A 83 3.91 -0.88 -4.20
C VAL A 83 5.31 -0.87 -4.79
N THR A 84 5.93 -2.04 -4.97
CA THR A 84 7.26 -2.16 -5.57
C THR A 84 7.26 -3.21 -6.66
N LYS A 85 8.10 -3.04 -7.70
CA LYS A 85 8.30 -4.05 -8.74
C LYS A 85 9.66 -4.75 -8.59
N GLN A 86 9.71 -6.03 -8.94
CA GLN A 86 10.94 -6.83 -9.01
C GLN A 86 10.87 -7.74 -10.23
N GLU A 87 11.94 -7.77 -11.04
CA GLU A 87 12.07 -8.71 -12.14
C GLU A 87 12.79 -9.98 -11.67
N LEU A 88 12.23 -11.14 -11.99
CA LEU A 88 12.82 -12.45 -11.69
C LEU A 88 13.11 -13.20 -12.98
N GLU A 89 14.37 -13.57 -13.18
CA GLU A 89 14.79 -14.45 -14.27
C GLU A 89 14.36 -15.89 -13.97
N THR A 90 13.52 -16.46 -14.83
CA THR A 90 13.09 -17.86 -14.76
C THR A 90 13.50 -18.63 -16.01
N GLN A 91 13.46 -19.96 -15.95
CA GLN A 91 13.77 -20.81 -17.12
C GLN A 91 12.83 -20.56 -18.32
N ASN A 92 11.67 -19.97 -18.09
CA ASN A 92 10.64 -19.68 -19.10
C ASN A 92 10.65 -18.19 -19.54
N GLY A 93 11.66 -17.41 -19.13
CA GLY A 93 11.76 -15.97 -19.40
C GLY A 93 11.58 -15.10 -18.15
N PRO A 94 11.63 -13.77 -18.30
CA PRO A 94 11.47 -12.83 -17.21
C PRO A 94 10.04 -12.87 -16.67
N VAL A 95 9.91 -12.95 -15.35
CA VAL A 95 8.62 -12.85 -14.64
C VAL A 95 8.69 -11.64 -13.74
N ASN A 96 7.74 -10.73 -13.91
CA ASN A 96 7.64 -9.53 -13.11
C ASN A 96 6.82 -9.82 -11.85
N VAL A 97 7.31 -9.35 -10.71
CA VAL A 97 6.66 -9.47 -9.41
C VAL A 97 6.32 -8.09 -8.90
N LEU A 98 5.04 -7.90 -8.59
CA LEU A 98 4.52 -6.71 -7.95
C LEU A 98 4.27 -7.03 -6.48
N ILE A 99 4.85 -6.25 -5.58
CA ILE A 99 4.77 -6.49 -4.14
C ILE A 99 4.03 -5.32 -3.51
N PHE A 100 2.97 -5.64 -2.77
CA PHE A 100 2.14 -4.71 -2.01
C PHE A 100 2.50 -4.86 -0.54
N SER A 101 3.03 -3.81 0.08
CA SER A 101 3.47 -3.83 1.47
C SER A 101 2.76 -2.74 2.26
N ILE A 102 2.33 -3.06 3.47
CA ILE A 102 1.69 -2.11 4.40
C ILE A 102 2.64 -1.86 5.57
N TYR A 103 2.86 -0.58 5.87
CA TYR A 103 3.73 -0.11 6.93
C TYR A 103 2.93 0.70 7.95
N PRO A 104 3.26 0.62 9.24
CA PRO A 104 2.81 1.63 10.20
C PRO A 104 3.33 2.99 9.77
N ARG A 105 2.48 4.02 9.82
CA ARG A 105 2.87 5.37 9.37
C ARG A 105 4.10 5.92 10.10
N GLU A 106 4.25 5.60 11.39
CA GLU A 106 5.41 5.99 12.20
C GLU A 106 6.74 5.43 11.66
N GLU A 107 6.74 4.22 11.08
CA GLU A 107 7.95 3.61 10.52
C GLU A 107 8.39 4.32 9.24
N MET A 108 7.43 4.75 8.41
CA MET A 108 7.72 5.51 7.19
C MET A 108 8.20 6.93 7.49
N LYS A 109 7.71 7.56 8.56
CA LYS A 109 8.24 8.85 9.03
C LYS A 109 9.71 8.75 9.44
N LYS A 110 10.07 7.73 10.23
CA LYS A 110 11.47 7.47 10.59
C LYS A 110 12.35 7.26 9.36
N TRP A 111 11.84 6.55 8.35
CA TRP A 111 12.56 6.34 7.08
C TRP A 111 12.75 7.65 6.30
N SER A 112 11.76 8.55 6.33
CA SER A 112 11.87 9.88 5.71
C SER A 112 12.90 10.77 6.42
N ASP A 113 12.99 10.67 7.76
CA ASP A 113 13.94 11.45 8.55
C ASP A 113 15.37 10.89 8.49
N ASP A 114 15.51 9.57 8.35
CA ASP A 114 16.78 8.85 8.28
C ASP A 114 16.79 7.85 7.10
N SER A 115 17.48 8.22 6.03
CA SER A 115 17.59 7.40 4.82
C SER A 115 18.30 6.05 5.04
N SER A 116 19.03 5.87 6.15
CA SER A 116 19.68 4.60 6.49
C SER A 116 18.74 3.61 7.17
N TYR A 117 17.62 4.10 7.70
CA TYR A 117 16.62 3.28 8.35
C TYR A 117 15.86 2.43 7.34
N GLN A 118 15.53 1.19 7.69
CA GLN A 118 14.68 0.32 6.86
C GLN A 118 13.34 0.12 7.58
N PRO A 119 12.22 0.66 7.04
CA PRO A 119 10.92 0.53 7.68
C PRO A 119 10.46 -0.93 7.68
N LYS A 120 9.77 -1.34 8.73
CA LYS A 120 9.27 -2.73 8.86
C LYS A 120 7.83 -2.82 8.38
N ALA A 121 7.60 -3.61 7.34
CA ALA A 121 6.27 -3.93 6.88
C ALA A 121 5.56 -4.81 7.93
N ILE A 122 4.28 -4.53 8.18
CA ILE A 122 3.41 -5.37 9.02
C ILE A 122 2.74 -6.48 8.21
N ALA A 123 2.52 -6.24 6.92
CA ALA A 123 1.94 -7.18 6.00
C ALA A 123 2.49 -6.91 4.60
N ALA A 124 2.62 -7.98 3.81
CA ALA A 124 2.92 -7.89 2.40
C ALA A 124 2.25 -9.02 1.64
N ASP A 125 1.82 -8.74 0.41
CA ASP A 125 1.34 -9.73 -0.55
C ASP A 125 1.98 -9.45 -1.92
N SER A 126 2.03 -10.45 -2.80
CA SER A 126 2.70 -10.28 -4.09
C SER A 126 1.95 -10.95 -5.23
N LEU A 127 2.05 -10.34 -6.40
CA LEU A 127 1.50 -10.82 -7.66
C LEU A 127 2.64 -11.09 -8.63
N ARG A 128 2.64 -12.26 -9.27
CA ARG A 128 3.53 -12.57 -10.39
C ARG A 128 2.77 -12.41 -11.70
N THR A 129 3.38 -11.73 -12.65
CA THR A 129 2.81 -11.50 -13.99
C THR A 129 3.89 -11.55 -15.07
N THR A 130 3.48 -11.88 -16.28
CA THR A 130 4.31 -11.75 -17.49
C THR A 130 4.17 -10.37 -18.14
N SER A 131 3.25 -9.53 -17.66
CA SER A 131 3.10 -8.14 -18.12
C SER A 131 4.32 -7.31 -17.73
N GLU A 132 4.68 -6.35 -18.57
CA GLU A 132 5.65 -5.31 -18.25
C GLU A 132 5.03 -4.36 -17.22
N LEU A 133 5.76 -4.05 -16.15
CA LEU A 133 5.26 -3.26 -15.03
C LEU A 133 5.87 -1.86 -15.05
N HIS A 134 5.02 -0.84 -15.12
CA HIS A 134 5.40 0.56 -14.99
C HIS A 134 4.72 1.14 -13.75
N LEU A 135 5.51 1.74 -12.88
CA LEU A 135 5.01 2.34 -11.64
C LEU A 135 5.24 3.84 -11.73
N TYR A 136 4.25 4.64 -11.38
CA TYR A 136 4.39 6.09 -11.32
C TYR A 136 4.00 6.60 -9.94
N SER A 137 4.84 7.46 -9.39
CA SER A 137 4.62 8.02 -8.05
C SER A 137 5.15 9.44 -8.00
N PRO A 138 4.47 10.33 -7.26
CA PRO A 138 5.11 11.56 -6.80
C PRO A 138 6.15 11.21 -5.72
N ASP A 139 7.12 12.10 -5.52
CA ASP A 139 8.11 11.98 -4.46
C ASP A 139 7.47 12.19 -3.08
N TYR A 140 7.70 11.25 -2.17
CA TYR A 140 7.11 11.24 -0.83
C TYR A 140 8.11 11.66 0.24
N HIS A 141 7.67 12.57 1.12
CA HIS A 141 8.48 13.16 2.20
C HIS A 141 7.89 12.90 3.60
N GLY A 142 7.37 11.69 3.84
CA GLY A 142 6.96 11.21 5.17
C GLY A 142 5.59 11.68 5.67
N ASP A 143 5.12 12.85 5.25
CA ASP A 143 3.78 13.36 5.57
C ASP A 143 3.12 14.16 4.43
N SER A 144 3.84 14.30 3.32
CA SER A 144 3.49 15.12 2.17
C SER A 144 4.17 14.58 0.92
N TYR A 145 3.76 15.12 -0.23
CA TYR A 145 4.33 14.84 -1.53
C TYR A 145 4.86 16.15 -2.12
N ASP A 146 5.89 16.07 -2.98
CA ASP A 146 6.35 17.27 -3.68
C ASP A 146 5.21 17.82 -4.58
N SER A 147 5.12 19.15 -4.61
CA SER A 147 3.86 19.88 -4.76
C SER A 147 3.47 20.28 -6.19
N SER A 148 4.09 19.71 -7.24
CA SER A 148 3.50 19.77 -8.58
C SER A 148 2.54 18.60 -8.75
N THR A 149 1.24 18.89 -8.62
CA THR A 149 0.11 17.94 -8.57
C THR A 149 -0.07 17.01 -9.78
N THR A 150 0.88 16.96 -10.71
CA THR A 150 0.79 16.21 -11.98
C THR A 150 2.12 15.62 -12.46
N ASP A 151 3.26 15.92 -11.84
CA ASP A 151 4.55 15.34 -12.28
C ASP A 151 4.72 13.94 -11.71
N LEU A 152 4.03 12.99 -12.33
CA LEU A 152 4.23 11.57 -12.10
C LEU A 152 5.40 11.08 -12.96
N VAL A 153 6.47 10.66 -12.31
CA VAL A 153 7.64 10.09 -12.99
C VAL A 153 7.63 8.58 -12.79
N GLU A 154 8.13 7.83 -13.78
CA GLU A 154 8.33 6.40 -13.62
C GLU A 154 9.30 6.15 -12.45
N ALA A 155 8.85 5.35 -11.49
CA ALA A 155 9.53 5.10 -10.24
C ALA A 155 9.75 3.60 -10.01
N GLU A 156 10.66 3.26 -9.10
CA GLU A 156 10.83 1.88 -8.64
C GLU A 156 9.74 1.45 -7.64
N LYS A 157 9.10 2.43 -7.02
CA LYS A 157 8.08 2.22 -5.98
C LYS A 157 7.03 3.33 -5.98
N ILE A 158 5.85 2.98 -5.50
CA ILE A 158 4.73 3.90 -5.23
C ILE A 158 4.53 3.92 -3.73
N ILE A 159 4.40 5.11 -3.15
CA ILE A 159 4.07 5.29 -1.75
C ILE A 159 2.73 5.98 -1.63
N LEU A 160 1.84 5.36 -0.87
CA LEU A 160 0.46 5.79 -0.68
C LEU A 160 0.20 6.06 0.81
N ASP A 161 0.10 7.33 1.19
CA ASP A 161 -0.27 7.79 2.53
C ASP A 161 -1.66 8.48 2.45
N PRO A 162 -2.74 7.78 2.82
CA PRO A 162 -4.09 8.36 2.85
C PRO A 162 -4.26 9.49 3.88
N GLN A 163 -3.29 9.67 4.78
CA GLN A 163 -3.33 10.69 5.83
C GLN A 163 -2.30 11.81 5.62
N ALA A 164 -1.63 11.86 4.47
CA ALA A 164 -0.76 12.97 4.08
C ALA A 164 -1.54 14.27 3.86
N VAL A 165 -0.84 15.41 3.88
CA VAL A 165 -1.46 16.75 3.66
C VAL A 165 -2.21 16.79 2.32
N MET A 166 -1.60 16.25 1.28
CA MET A 166 -2.24 15.88 0.02
C MET A 166 -2.29 14.36 -0.04
N PRO A 167 -3.42 13.72 0.27
CA PRO A 167 -3.44 12.28 0.43
C PRO A 167 -3.35 11.57 -0.92
N SER A 168 -2.57 10.50 -0.95
CA SER A 168 -2.60 9.48 -2.00
C SER A 168 -3.38 8.30 -1.44
N ASP A 169 -4.70 8.40 -1.57
CA ASP A 169 -5.71 7.53 -0.96
C ASP A 169 -6.35 6.57 -1.96
N ALA A 170 -5.82 6.47 -3.18
CA ALA A 170 -6.25 5.49 -4.16
C ALA A 170 -5.04 4.94 -4.93
N VAL A 171 -5.16 3.67 -5.32
CA VAL A 171 -4.25 3.06 -6.29
C VAL A 171 -5.05 2.78 -7.55
N GLU A 172 -4.53 3.26 -8.67
CA GLU A 172 -5.10 3.02 -9.98
C GLU A 172 -4.15 2.15 -10.78
N ALA A 173 -4.73 1.17 -11.46
CA ALA A 173 -4.01 0.27 -12.32
C ALA A 173 -4.70 0.22 -13.69
N LEU A 174 -3.90 0.37 -14.73
CA LEU A 174 -4.33 0.31 -16.11
C LEU A 174 -3.54 -0.76 -16.84
N LYS A 175 -4.23 -1.63 -17.55
CA LYS A 175 -3.61 -2.57 -18.48
C LYS A 175 -3.82 -2.09 -19.91
N GLU A 176 -2.78 -2.18 -20.72
CA GLU A 176 -2.82 -1.99 -22.16
C GLU A 176 -2.10 -3.15 -22.88
N ILE A 177 -2.53 -3.49 -24.09
CA ILE A 177 -1.84 -4.46 -24.96
C ILE A 177 -1.29 -3.74 -26.19
N VAL A 178 0.03 -3.53 -26.23
CA VAL A 178 0.73 -2.86 -27.33
C VAL A 178 1.57 -3.89 -28.08
N ASN A 179 1.36 -4.05 -29.39
CA ASN A 179 2.07 -5.03 -30.23
C ASN A 179 2.03 -6.48 -29.68
N GLY A 180 0.92 -6.87 -29.04
CA GLY A 180 0.75 -8.19 -28.45
C GLY A 180 1.48 -8.39 -27.11
N LYS A 181 2.10 -7.35 -26.56
CA LYS A 181 2.69 -7.36 -25.21
C LYS A 181 1.77 -6.64 -24.24
N SER A 182 1.59 -7.21 -23.05
CA SER A 182 0.78 -6.60 -22.00
C SER A 182 1.66 -5.67 -21.16
N HIS A 183 1.23 -4.42 -21.04
CA HIS A 183 1.79 -3.41 -20.16
C HIS A 183 0.78 -3.15 -19.03
N VAL A 184 1.25 -3.07 -17.80
CA VAL A 184 0.43 -2.69 -16.64
C VAL A 184 1.08 -1.48 -16.00
N TYR A 185 0.35 -0.38 -16.02
CA TYR A 185 0.69 0.91 -15.43
C TYR A 185 -0.01 1.00 -14.08
N ILE A 186 0.73 1.31 -13.02
CA ILE A 186 0.17 1.49 -11.68
C ILE A 186 0.63 2.82 -11.16
N PHE A 187 -0.29 3.57 -10.58
CA PHE A 187 0.04 4.86 -9.99
C PHE A 187 -0.80 5.14 -8.75
N GLY A 188 -0.18 5.86 -7.83
CA GLY A 188 -0.87 6.40 -6.67
C GLY A 188 -1.53 7.71 -7.01
N CYS A 189 -2.77 7.90 -6.58
CA CYS A 189 -3.49 9.13 -6.81
C CYS A 189 -4.35 9.53 -5.61
N ASN A 190 -4.74 10.79 -5.62
CA ASN A 190 -5.82 11.27 -4.78
C ASN A 190 -7.15 10.91 -5.46
N SER A 191 -8.07 10.29 -4.74
CA SER A 191 -9.40 9.88 -5.23
C SER A 191 -10.18 10.98 -5.95
N LYS A 192 -9.92 12.26 -5.65
CA LYS A 192 -10.54 13.42 -6.31
C LYS A 192 -9.83 13.88 -7.59
N LEU A 193 -8.57 13.50 -7.76
CA LEU A 193 -7.70 13.92 -8.86
C LEU A 193 -7.19 12.74 -9.72
N CYS A 194 -7.61 11.50 -9.44
CA CYS A 194 -7.12 10.30 -10.14
C CYS A 194 -7.24 10.40 -11.66
N GLU A 195 -8.35 10.94 -12.19
CA GLU A 195 -8.49 11.13 -13.65
C GLU A 195 -7.41 12.05 -14.23
N SER A 196 -7.04 13.13 -13.53
CA SER A 196 -5.95 14.01 -13.97
C SER A 196 -4.58 13.32 -13.91
N TYR A 197 -4.38 12.45 -12.92
CA TYR A 197 -3.17 11.64 -12.78
C TYR A 197 -3.10 10.60 -13.90
N LYS A 198 -4.21 9.93 -14.21
CA LYS A 198 -4.36 9.00 -15.34
C LYS A 198 -4.05 9.69 -16.66
N SER A 199 -4.59 10.89 -16.90
CA SER A 199 -4.27 11.67 -18.11
C SER A 199 -2.80 12.04 -18.18
N ALA A 200 -2.18 12.47 -17.08
CA ALA A 200 -0.77 12.83 -17.04
C ALA A 200 0.16 11.62 -17.33
N VAL A 201 -0.12 10.46 -16.72
CA VAL A 201 0.60 9.22 -17.03
C VAL A 201 0.39 8.84 -18.49
N GLY A 202 -0.86 8.90 -18.96
CA GLY A 202 -1.19 8.60 -20.35
C GLY A 202 -0.42 9.48 -21.33
N GLU A 203 -0.38 10.80 -21.11
CA GLU A 203 0.37 11.73 -21.97
C GLU A 203 1.89 11.50 -21.90
N SER A 204 2.41 11.02 -20.76
CA SER A 204 3.82 10.67 -20.61
C SER A 204 4.20 9.41 -21.41
N VAL A 205 3.28 8.44 -21.51
CA VAL A 205 3.47 7.16 -22.22
C VAL A 205 3.16 7.31 -23.71
N HIS A 206 2.06 7.98 -24.04
CA HIS A 206 1.55 8.25 -25.38
C HIS A 206 1.41 9.75 -25.59
N PRO A 207 2.51 10.45 -25.96
CA PRO A 207 2.48 11.90 -26.14
C PRO A 207 1.54 12.29 -27.27
N LYS A 208 0.74 13.35 -27.05
CA LYS A 208 -0.14 13.91 -28.06
C LYS A 208 0.64 14.25 -29.34
N THR A 209 0.19 13.72 -30.47
CA THR A 209 0.77 14.05 -31.78
C THR A 209 -0.25 14.84 -32.62
N PRO A 210 0.13 15.45 -33.75
CA PRO A 210 -0.83 16.12 -34.61
C PRO A 210 -1.95 15.21 -35.18
N ASN A 211 -1.77 13.88 -35.09
CA ASN A 211 -2.67 12.87 -35.65
C ASN A 211 -3.41 12.04 -34.58
N ASP A 212 -3.12 12.28 -33.30
CA ASP A 212 -3.56 11.45 -32.19
C ASP A 212 -3.79 12.34 -30.97
N ASP A 213 -4.88 12.13 -30.25
CA ASP A 213 -5.20 12.91 -29.07
C ASP A 213 -4.24 12.63 -27.89
N GLY A 214 -3.48 11.55 -27.94
CA GLY A 214 -2.53 11.11 -26.92
C GLY A 214 -3.24 10.57 -25.68
N GLY A 215 -2.47 10.22 -24.66
CA GLY A 215 -3.04 9.66 -23.45
C GLY A 215 -3.30 8.15 -23.52
N PHE A 216 -3.91 7.62 -22.47
CA PHE A 216 -4.50 6.30 -22.55
C PHE A 216 -5.85 6.41 -23.26
N GLU A 217 -5.99 5.79 -24.43
CA GLU A 217 -7.26 5.74 -25.18
C GLU A 217 -8.22 4.68 -24.60
N CYS A 218 -8.35 4.70 -23.27
CA CYS A 218 -9.10 3.79 -22.43
C CYS A 218 -9.98 4.61 -21.49
#